data_AF-A0A2G9YBT6-F1
#
_entry.id   AF-A0A2G9YBT6-F1
#
_cell.length_a   1.000
_cell.length_b   1.000
_cell.length_c   1.000
_cell.angle_alpha   90.00
_cell.angle_beta   90.00
_cell.angle_gamma   90.00
#
_symmetry.space_group_name_H-M   'P 1'
#
loop_
_entity.id
_entity.type
_entity.pdbx_description
1 polymer ?
#
loop_
_entity_poly.entity_id
_entity_poly.type
_entity_poly.pdbx_seq_one_letter_code
_entity_poly.pdbx_strand_id
1 'polypeptide(L)'
;MPPDRLIVYTQGRKPEDRIEYKTRKNETIPSTIPMVILINGGSASASEILSGALSDWKRAVLLGEKTFGKGSVQTVVPLPDKAALKLTIARYYTPKGRVIEGKGLTPDIYVEQKEKDLLLEGKADMVKDTQFQRAVDLLKGISVFQP
;
A
#
# COMPACT_ATOMS: atom_id res chain seq x y z
N MET A 1 -3.81 2.70 13.79
CA MET A 1 -2.54 2.06 14.21
C MET A 1 -2.05 2.80 15.45
N PRO A 2 -1.47 2.11 16.45
CA PRO A 2 -0.93 2.75 17.64
C PRO A 2 0.09 3.83 17.30
N PRO A 3 0.27 4.86 18.14
CA PRO A 3 1.30 5.88 17.95
C PRO A 3 2.72 5.28 17.96
N ASP A 4 3.68 6.02 17.39
CA ASP A 4 5.10 5.62 17.29
C ASP A 4 5.38 4.30 16.53
N ARG A 5 4.43 3.81 15.72
CA ARG A 5 4.66 2.71 14.76
C ARG A 5 5.30 3.27 13.49
N LEU A 6 6.36 2.62 13.02
CA LEU A 6 6.98 2.90 11.73
C LEU A 6 5.97 2.68 10.61
N ILE A 7 5.79 3.66 9.73
CA ILE A 7 4.94 3.54 8.53
C ILE A 7 5.83 3.15 7.35
N VAL A 8 6.90 3.91 7.16
CA VAL A 8 7.83 3.74 6.04
C VAL A 8 9.14 4.38 6.42
N TYR A 9 10.23 3.92 5.83
CA TYR A 9 11.48 4.65 5.84
C TYR A 9 12.05 4.77 4.42
N THR A 10 12.79 5.84 4.19
CA THR A 10 13.61 6.00 3.00
C THR A 10 15.04 5.57 3.32
N GLN A 11 15.72 4.99 2.34
CA GLN A 11 17.16 4.72 2.43
C GLN A 11 17.84 5.26 1.18
N GLY A 12 18.75 6.22 1.38
CA GLY A 12 19.68 6.71 0.36
C GLY A 12 20.87 5.76 0.14
N ARG A 13 21.97 6.29 -0.39
CA ARG A 13 23.17 5.49 -0.68
C ARG A 13 24.00 5.23 0.57
N LYS A 14 24.03 6.20 1.49
CA LYS A 14 24.72 6.06 2.77
C LYS A 14 23.73 5.59 3.84
N PRO A 15 24.18 4.86 4.88
CA PRO A 15 23.33 4.47 6.01
C PRO A 15 22.68 5.67 6.70
N GLU A 16 23.41 6.78 6.77
CA GLU A 16 23.04 8.06 7.38
C GLU A 16 21.84 8.73 6.70
N ASP A 17 21.60 8.42 5.41
CA ASP A 17 20.52 9.00 4.59
C ASP A 17 19.15 8.36 4.91
N ARG A 18 19.01 7.70 6.06
CA ARG A 18 17.77 7.04 6.47
C ARG A 18 16.83 8.05 7.13
N ILE A 19 15.62 8.15 6.60
CA ILE A 19 14.55 8.97 7.19
C ILE A 19 13.37 8.06 7.50
N GLU A 20 12.90 8.11 8.74
CA GLU A 20 11.75 7.33 9.19
C GLU A 20 10.50 8.20 9.33
N TYR A 21 9.37 7.62 8.93
CA TYR A 21 8.05 8.22 9.09
C TYR A 21 7.22 7.34 9.99
N LYS A 22 6.72 7.90 11.09
CA LYS A 22 5.95 7.17 12.11
C LYS A 22 4.55 7.74 12.31
N THR A 23 3.65 6.91 12.83
CA THR A 23 2.31 7.32 13.24
C THR A 23 2.35 8.37 14.36
N ARG A 24 1.46 9.36 14.29
CA ARG A 24 1.29 10.39 15.32
C ARG A 24 0.26 9.97 16.36
N LYS A 25 0.24 10.67 17.50
CA LYS A 25 -0.71 10.43 18.60
C LYS A 25 -2.09 10.99 18.24
N ASN A 26 -2.82 10.28 17.38
CA ASN A 26 -4.21 10.57 17.06
C ASN A 26 -4.88 9.30 16.51
N GLU A 27 -5.44 8.48 17.40
CA GLU A 27 -6.21 7.31 16.96
C GLU A 27 -7.61 7.75 16.55
N THR A 28 -7.81 7.95 15.24
CA THR A 28 -9.13 8.28 14.67
C THR A 28 -9.97 7.03 14.38
N ILE A 29 -9.34 5.85 14.27
CA ILE A 29 -9.99 4.58 13.93
C ILE A 29 -9.52 3.50 14.92
N PRO A 30 -10.43 2.81 15.62
CA PRO A 30 -10.09 1.70 16.50
C PRO A 30 -9.24 0.63 15.82
N SER A 31 -8.27 0.09 16.55
CA SER A 31 -7.42 -1.01 16.10
C SER A 31 -8.20 -2.31 15.86
N THR A 32 -9.38 -2.45 16.47
CA THR A 32 -10.26 -3.63 16.42
C THR A 32 -11.10 -3.73 15.15
N ILE A 33 -11.30 -2.65 14.39
CA ILE A 33 -12.13 -2.70 13.18
C ILE A 33 -11.42 -3.54 12.11
N PRO A 34 -11.99 -4.66 11.62
CA PRO A 34 -11.34 -5.46 10.59
C PRO A 34 -11.13 -4.67 9.29
N MET A 35 -10.03 -4.94 8.59
CA MET A 35 -9.64 -4.18 7.40
C MET A 35 -9.04 -5.10 6.33
N VAL A 36 -9.56 -4.97 5.11
CA VAL A 36 -9.03 -5.58 3.89
C VAL A 36 -8.70 -4.44 2.92
N ILE A 37 -7.57 -4.54 2.23
CA ILE A 37 -7.15 -3.55 1.22
C ILE A 37 -7.10 -4.25 -0.13
N LEU A 38 -7.88 -3.73 -1.08
CA LEU A 38 -7.83 -4.16 -2.47
C LEU A 38 -6.62 -3.51 -3.16
N ILE A 39 -5.81 -4.33 -3.82
CA ILE A 39 -4.63 -3.90 -4.57
C ILE A 39 -4.60 -4.52 -5.96
N ASN A 40 -3.98 -3.83 -6.90
CA ASN A 40 -3.77 -4.31 -8.27
C ASN A 40 -2.55 -3.64 -8.93
N GLY A 41 -2.28 -3.98 -10.19
CA GLY A 41 -1.17 -3.42 -10.96
C GLY A 41 -1.20 -1.91 -11.17
N GLY A 42 -2.36 -1.25 -10.97
CA GLY A 42 -2.49 0.21 -10.99
C GLY A 42 -2.13 0.88 -9.66
N SER A 43 -2.02 0.11 -8.57
CA SER A 43 -1.64 0.61 -7.25
C SER A 43 -0.14 0.92 -7.24
N ALA A 44 0.22 2.19 -7.07
CA ALA A 44 1.60 2.67 -7.09
C ALA A 44 1.87 3.75 -6.02
N SER A 45 3.14 3.91 -5.62
CA SER A 45 3.62 5.03 -4.79
C SER A 45 2.98 5.03 -3.38
N ALA A 46 2.36 6.14 -2.95
CA ALA A 46 1.79 6.29 -1.61
C ALA A 46 0.79 5.19 -1.24
N SER A 47 0.06 4.63 -2.21
CA SER A 47 -0.84 3.49 -1.98
C SER A 47 -0.07 2.23 -1.53
N GLU A 48 1.07 1.94 -2.15
CA GLU A 48 1.94 0.83 -1.77
C GLU A 48 2.58 1.07 -0.40
N ILE A 49 2.95 2.31 -0.11
CA ILE A 49 3.48 2.67 1.22
C ILE A 49 2.44 2.38 2.31
N LEU A 50 1.20 2.86 2.12
CA LEU A 50 0.11 2.68 3.07
C LEU A 50 -0.25 1.19 3.25
N SER A 51 -0.46 0.48 2.14
CA SER A 51 -0.80 -0.94 2.14
C SER A 51 0.31 -1.78 2.78
N GLY A 52 1.56 -1.50 2.45
CA GLY A 52 2.73 -2.20 2.99
C GLY A 52 2.87 -1.99 4.50
N ALA A 53 2.68 -0.76 4.99
CA ALA A 53 2.72 -0.45 6.41
C ALA A 53 1.63 -1.19 7.20
N LEU A 54 0.39 -1.14 6.72
CA LEU A 54 -0.74 -1.79 7.38
C LEU A 54 -0.62 -3.32 7.36
N SER A 55 -0.18 -3.90 6.25
CA SER A 55 0.11 -5.33 6.11
C SER A 55 1.23 -5.79 7.05
N ASP A 56 2.34 -5.04 7.11
CA ASP A 56 3.48 -5.40 7.95
C ASP A 56 3.13 -5.45 9.44
N TRP A 57 2.29 -4.52 9.90
CA TRP A 57 1.77 -4.50 11.26
C TRP A 57 0.59 -5.45 11.50
N LYS A 58 0.24 -6.31 10.53
CA LYS A 58 -0.92 -7.21 10.58
C LYS A 58 -2.23 -6.47 10.85
N ARG A 59 -2.32 -5.19 10.44
CA ARG A 59 -3.52 -4.37 10.62
C ARG A 59 -4.53 -4.59 9.50
N ALA A 60 -4.07 -4.94 8.31
CA ALA A 60 -4.93 -5.21 7.17
C ALA A 60 -4.40 -6.39 6.35
N VAL A 61 -5.31 -7.09 5.68
CA VAL A 61 -5.02 -8.14 4.69
C VAL A 61 -5.03 -7.52 3.30
N LEU A 62 -4.00 -7.79 2.49
CA LEU A 62 -3.94 -7.38 1.10
C LEU A 62 -4.62 -8.41 0.21
N LEU A 63 -5.60 -7.98 -0.59
CA LEU A 63 -6.34 -8.83 -1.51
C LEU A 63 -6.28 -8.28 -2.93
N GLY A 64 -6.23 -9.18 -3.91
CA GLY A 64 -6.30 -8.83 -5.34
C GLY A 64 -5.04 -9.27 -6.06
N GLU A 65 -4.36 -8.32 -6.70
CA GLU A 65 -3.21 -8.59 -7.56
C GLU A 65 -1.99 -7.78 -7.16
N LYS A 66 -0.83 -8.21 -7.66
CA LYS A 66 0.45 -7.56 -7.35
C LYS A 66 0.44 -6.08 -7.75
N THR A 67 1.01 -5.21 -6.90
CA THR A 67 1.13 -3.77 -7.18
C THR A 67 2.24 -3.43 -8.17
N PHE A 68 2.25 -2.18 -8.63
CA PHE A 68 3.18 -1.71 -9.67
C PHE A 68 4.66 -1.79 -9.26
N GLY A 69 5.01 -1.42 -8.02
CA GLY A 69 6.39 -1.36 -7.54
C GLY A 69 7.07 -0.01 -7.75
N LYS A 70 6.35 1.10 -7.54
CA LYS A 70 6.94 2.44 -7.57
C LYS A 70 7.27 2.87 -6.15
N GLY A 71 8.53 2.73 -5.78
CA GLY A 71 9.03 2.94 -4.43
C GLY A 71 10.26 3.84 -4.37
N SER A 72 10.43 4.79 -5.30
CA SER A 72 11.58 5.70 -5.34
C SER A 72 11.22 7.10 -4.83
N VAL A 73 12.18 7.74 -4.16
CA VAL A 73 12.14 9.15 -3.78
C VAL A 73 12.85 9.93 -4.87
N GLN A 74 12.16 10.90 -5.46
CA GLN A 74 12.72 11.77 -6.49
C GLN A 74 12.74 13.22 -6.03
N THR A 75 13.82 13.92 -6.34
CA THR A 75 13.93 15.38 -6.18
C THR A 75 14.09 16.04 -7.54
N VAL A 76 13.75 17.33 -7.62
CA VAL A 76 13.90 18.14 -8.82
C VAL A 76 15.04 19.12 -8.58
N VAL A 77 16.10 19.02 -9.37
CA VAL A 77 17.27 19.92 -9.33
C VAL A 77 17.15 20.91 -10.48
N PRO A 78 16.95 22.21 -10.22
CA PRO A 78 16.89 23.24 -11.26
C PRO A 78 18.23 23.39 -11.98
N LEU A 79 18.20 23.71 -13.28
CA LEU A 79 19.38 24.03 -14.09
C LEU A 79 19.35 25.49 -14.55
N PRO A 80 20.50 26.10 -14.91
CA PRO A 80 20.61 27.54 -15.21
C PRO A 80 19.72 28.03 -16.38
N ASP A 81 19.35 27.14 -17.29
CA ASP A 81 18.60 27.42 -18.52
C ASP A 81 17.08 27.19 -18.39
N LYS A 82 16.55 27.19 -17.17
CA LYS A 82 15.16 26.82 -16.83
C LYS A 82 14.82 25.34 -17.06
N ALA A 83 15.80 24.50 -17.43
CA ALA A 83 15.60 23.06 -17.39
C ALA A 83 15.64 22.54 -15.94
N ALA A 84 15.30 21.27 -15.76
CA ALA A 84 15.39 20.62 -14.46
C ALA A 84 15.72 19.14 -14.60
N LEU A 85 16.52 18.62 -13.67
CA LEU A 85 16.84 17.21 -13.56
C LEU A 85 15.94 16.57 -12.49
N LYS A 86 15.18 15.55 -12.86
CA LYS A 86 14.47 14.70 -11.90
C LYS A 86 15.37 13.55 -11.49
N LEU A 87 15.84 13.57 -10.25
CA LEU A 87 16.84 12.64 -9.75
C LEU A 87 16.26 11.73 -8.67
N THR A 88 16.41 10.42 -8.84
CA THR A 88 16.11 9.44 -7.78
C THR A 88 17.22 9.45 -6.74
N ILE A 89 16.87 9.73 -5.48
CA ILE A 89 17.83 9.89 -4.38
C ILE A 89 17.74 8.79 -3.31
N ALA A 90 16.60 8.10 -3.21
CA ALA A 90 16.39 7.05 -2.22
C ALA A 90 15.29 6.06 -2.66
N ARG A 91 15.14 4.97 -1.89
CA ARG A 91 14.04 4.01 -2.02
C ARG A 91 13.22 3.96 -0.73
N TYR A 92 11.92 3.70 -0.86
CA TYR A 92 11.00 3.42 0.23
C TYR A 92 11.04 1.94 0.62
N TYR A 93 11.01 1.73 1.93
CA TYR A 93 10.95 0.43 2.57
C TYR A 93 9.80 0.40 3.57
N THR A 94 9.07 -0.70 3.55
CA THR A 94 8.02 -1.00 4.54
C THR A 94 8.63 -1.28 5.92
N PRO A 95 7.83 -1.31 7.01
CA PRO A 95 8.35 -1.50 8.37
C PRO A 95 9.18 -2.77 8.58
N LYS A 96 8.90 -3.85 7.84
CA LYS A 96 9.68 -5.11 7.85
C LYS A 96 10.84 -5.11 6.84
N GLY A 97 11.15 -3.98 6.23
CA GLY A 97 12.26 -3.82 5.29
C GLY A 97 11.99 -4.34 3.88
N ARG A 98 10.72 -4.56 3.48
CA ARG A 98 10.43 -4.89 2.07
C ARG A 98 10.67 -3.67 1.20
N VAL A 99 11.47 -3.84 0.14
CA VAL A 99 11.71 -2.82 -0.89
C VAL A 99 10.50 -2.79 -1.82
N ILE A 100 9.91 -1.60 -2.02
CA ILE A 100 8.76 -1.43 -2.93
C ILE A 100 9.24 -1.28 -4.38
N GLU A 101 10.31 -0.50 -4.61
CA GLU A 101 10.83 -0.21 -5.95
C GLU A 101 11.17 -1.47 -6.74
N GLY A 102 10.58 -1.60 -7.93
CA GLY A 102 10.76 -2.72 -8.87
C GLY A 102 10.15 -4.05 -8.43
N LYS A 103 9.68 -4.16 -7.19
CA LYS A 103 9.09 -5.39 -6.63
C LYS A 103 7.59 -5.30 -6.42
N GLY A 104 7.07 -4.14 -6.01
CA GLY A 104 5.69 -4.01 -5.56
C GLY A 104 5.40 -4.81 -4.30
N LEU A 105 4.12 -4.89 -3.96
CA LEU A 105 3.56 -5.70 -2.90
C LEU A 105 2.85 -6.89 -3.53
N THR A 106 3.13 -8.08 -3.01
CA THR A 106 2.35 -9.28 -3.29
C THR A 106 1.13 -9.30 -2.37
N PRO A 107 -0.08 -9.59 -2.89
CA PRO A 107 -1.27 -9.75 -2.04
C PRO A 107 -1.10 -10.93 -1.09
N ASP A 108 -1.71 -10.85 0.09
CA ASP A 108 -1.82 -11.97 1.02
C ASP A 108 -2.80 -13.03 0.46
N ILE A 109 -3.84 -12.56 -0.26
CA ILE A 109 -4.82 -13.41 -0.92
C ILE A 109 -4.95 -12.95 -2.37
N TYR A 110 -4.46 -13.77 -3.30
CA TYR A 110 -4.58 -13.51 -4.72
C TYR A 110 -6.02 -13.71 -5.20
N VAL A 111 -6.56 -12.72 -5.92
CA VAL A 111 -7.86 -12.80 -6.60
C VAL A 111 -7.73 -12.05 -7.92
N GLU A 112 -7.84 -12.76 -9.03
CA GLU A 112 -7.80 -12.18 -10.37
C GLU A 112 -9.02 -11.29 -10.64
N GLN A 113 -8.80 -10.10 -11.22
CA GLN A 113 -9.88 -9.24 -11.69
C GLN A 113 -10.36 -9.70 -13.08
N LYS A 114 -11.63 -10.10 -13.19
CA LYS A 114 -12.19 -10.61 -14.45
C LYS A 114 -12.69 -9.47 -15.33
N GLU A 115 -12.49 -9.58 -16.65
CA GLU A 115 -12.96 -8.55 -17.61
C GLU A 115 -14.46 -8.24 -17.48
N LYS A 116 -15.29 -9.27 -17.28
CA LYS A 116 -16.74 -9.10 -17.06
C LYS A 116 -17.08 -8.25 -15.83
N ASP A 117 -16.19 -8.19 -14.84
CA ASP A 117 -16.36 -7.38 -13.63
C ASP A 117 -15.99 -5.90 -13.92
N LEU A 118 -15.16 -5.63 -14.94
CA LEU A 118 -14.75 -4.29 -15.39
C LEU A 118 -15.76 -3.61 -16.34
N LEU A 119 -16.52 -4.41 -17.09
CA LEU A 119 -17.50 -3.92 -18.09
C LEU A 119 -18.80 -3.36 -17.48
N LEU A 120 -18.87 -3.25 -16.15
CA LEU A 120 -20.02 -2.69 -15.44
C LEU A 120 -19.94 -1.16 -15.51
N GLU A 121 -20.57 -0.59 -16.54
CA GLU A 121 -20.67 0.85 -16.78
C GLU A 121 -21.14 1.61 -15.53
N GLY A 122 -20.24 2.36 -14.91
CA GLY A 122 -20.55 3.47 -14.00
C GLY A 122 -21.08 3.11 -12.60
N LYS A 123 -21.40 1.84 -12.32
CA LYS A 123 -21.59 1.33 -10.97
C LYS A 123 -20.95 -0.04 -10.92
N ALA A 124 -19.84 -0.18 -10.19
CA ALA A 124 -19.39 -1.49 -9.75
C ALA A 124 -20.59 -2.16 -9.06
N ASP A 125 -21.23 -3.10 -9.75
CA ASP A 125 -22.28 -3.91 -9.14
C ASP A 125 -21.56 -4.75 -8.10
N MET A 126 -21.54 -4.23 -6.87
CA MET A 126 -20.85 -4.81 -5.72
C MET A 126 -21.27 -6.28 -5.54
N VAL A 127 -22.44 -6.69 -6.02
CA VAL A 127 -22.94 -8.07 -5.98
C VAL A 127 -22.14 -9.01 -6.90
N LYS A 128 -21.59 -8.51 -8.01
CA LYS A 128 -20.92 -9.33 -9.04
C LYS A 128 -19.41 -9.23 -9.03
N ASP A 129 -18.84 -8.18 -8.44
CA ASP A 129 -17.40 -7.99 -8.35
C ASP A 129 -16.77 -9.09 -7.48
N THR A 130 -15.95 -9.94 -8.12
CA THR A 130 -15.31 -11.09 -7.47
C THR A 130 -14.39 -10.68 -6.32
N GLN A 131 -13.60 -9.61 -6.50
CA GLN A 131 -12.67 -9.14 -5.48
C GLN A 131 -13.42 -8.50 -4.31
N PHE A 132 -14.47 -7.73 -4.59
CA PHE A 132 -15.31 -7.12 -3.57
C PHE A 132 -16.02 -8.18 -2.71
N GLN A 133 -16.68 -9.16 -3.35
CA GLN A 133 -17.36 -10.24 -2.63
C GLN A 133 -16.39 -11.02 -1.75
N ARG A 134 -15.20 -11.34 -2.27
CA ARG A 134 -14.17 -12.03 -1.49
C ARG A 134 -13.69 -11.20 -0.30
N ALA A 135 -13.53 -9.89 -0.46
CA ALA A 135 -13.18 -9.00 0.65
C ALA A 135 -14.26 -8.97 1.74
N VAL A 136 -15.54 -8.92 1.34
CA VAL A 136 -16.67 -8.98 2.29
C VAL A 136 -16.69 -10.30 3.06
N ASP A 137 -16.47 -11.43 2.38
CA ASP A 137 -16.41 -12.74 3.03
C ASP A 137 -15.27 -12.83 4.05
N LEU A 138 -14.10 -12.27 3.73
CA LEU A 138 -12.98 -12.19 4.66
C LEU A 138 -13.30 -11.33 5.87
N LEU A 139 -13.91 -10.16 5.66
CA LEU A 139 -14.31 -9.28 6.76
C LEU A 139 -15.33 -9.96 7.68
N LYS A 140 -16.33 -10.65 7.13
CA LYS A 140 -17.29 -11.45 7.91
C LYS A 140 -16.57 -12.54 8.71
N GLY A 141 -15.64 -13.27 8.08
CA GLY A 141 -14.84 -14.29 8.75
C GLY A 141 -14.03 -13.72 9.92
N ILE A 142 -13.29 -12.63 9.70
CA ILE A 142 -12.48 -12.00 10.76
C ILE A 142 -13.36 -11.58 11.94
N SER A 143 -14.51 -10.94 11.68
CA SER A 143 -15.42 -10.49 12.74
C SER A 143 -16.02 -11.63 13.56
N VAL A 144 -16.15 -12.84 13.00
CA VAL A 144 -16.69 -14.00 13.72
C VAL A 144 -15.62 -14.67 14.61
N PHE A 145 -14.37 -14.72 14.14
CA PHE A 145 -13.28 -15.45 14.83
C PHE A 145 -12.37 -14.56 15.69
N GLN A 146 -12.51 -13.23 15.61
CA GLN A 146 -11.80 -12.25 16.43
C GLN A 146 -12.80 -11.20 16.97
N PRO A 147 -13.68 -11.57 17.93
CA PRO A 147 -14.65 -10.65 18.50
C PRO A 147 -14.02 -9.52 19.33
#